data_AF-X1T5I8-F1
#
_entry.id   AF-X1T5I8-F1
#
_cell.length_a   1.000
_cell.length_b   1.000
_cell.length_c   1.000
_cell.angle_alpha   90.00
_cell.angle_beta   90.00
_cell.angle_gamma   90.00
#
_symmetry.space_group_name_H-M   'P 1'
#
loop_
_entity.id
_entity.type
_entity.pdbx_description
1 polymer ?
#
loop_
_entity_poly.entity_id
_entity_poly.type
_entity_poly.pdbx_seq_one_letter_code
_entity_poly.pdbx_strand_id
1 'polypeptide(L)'
;MLVKKISYKWYKAGEKSHIKGEKHESYYLMYKVKGVTKAVYIPVDLEDEVKRWNIQYKKLKKIIAEISRTNKSIIRKYVTEKKLKRGRK
;
A
#
# COMPACT_ATOMS: atom_id res chain seq x y z
N MET A 1 5.37 10.15 6.66
CA MET A 1 5.18 8.68 6.63
C MET A 1 5.02 8.23 5.18
N LEU A 2 6.06 7.65 4.57
CA LEU A 2 5.97 7.09 3.22
C LEU A 2 5.18 5.78 3.26
N VAL A 3 3.87 5.86 3.06
CA VAL A 3 2.98 4.69 2.98
C VAL A 3 3.28 3.96 1.66
N LYS A 4 4.10 2.91 1.73
CA LYS A 4 4.66 2.15 0.59
C LYS A 4 3.54 1.56 -0.28
N LYS A 5 3.68 1.58 -1.60
CA LYS A 5 2.70 0.95 -2.50
C LYS A 5 2.85 -0.57 -2.38
N ILE A 6 1.86 -1.21 -1.75
CA ILE A 6 1.69 -2.66 -1.77
C ILE A 6 0.75 -2.97 -2.94
N SER A 7 1.15 -3.91 -3.79
CA SER A 7 0.41 -4.34 -4.96
C SER A 7 0.46 -5.86 -5.05
N TYR A 8 -0.65 -6.45 -5.45
CA TYR A 8 -0.78 -7.89 -5.58
C TYR A 8 -0.73 -8.19 -7.06
N LYS A 9 0.11 -9.16 -7.46
CA LYS A 9 0.17 -9.56 -8.85
C LYS A 9 0.08 -11.08 -8.94
N TRP A 10 -0.91 -11.51 -9.69
CA TRP A 10 -1.17 -12.90 -10.05
C TRP A 10 -0.26 -13.24 -11.22
N TYR A 11 0.56 -14.27 -11.06
CA TYR A 11 1.37 -14.79 -12.14
C TYR A 11 1.07 -16.27 -12.30
N LYS A 12 0.86 -16.68 -13.55
CA LYS A 12 0.81 -18.11 -13.89
C LYS A 12 2.25 -18.56 -14.10
N ALA A 13 2.96 -18.88 -13.03
CA ALA A 13 4.28 -19.50 -13.15
C ALA A 13 4.07 -20.96 -13.58
N GLY A 14 4.37 -21.28 -14.83
CA GLY A 14 4.43 -22.66 -15.29
C GLY A 14 5.74 -23.31 -14.84
N GLU A 15 6.00 -23.39 -13.54
CA GLU A 15 7.18 -24.10 -13.03
C GLU A 15 6.83 -25.57 -12.81
N LYS A 16 7.60 -26.46 -13.45
CA LYS A 16 7.52 -27.90 -13.27
C LYS A 16 8.02 -28.24 -11.87
N SER A 17 7.14 -28.71 -11.00
CA SER A 17 7.55 -29.40 -9.77
C SER A 17 8.38 -30.63 -10.12
N HIS A 18 9.50 -30.84 -9.42
CA HIS A 18 10.28 -32.09 -9.49
C HIS A 18 9.50 -33.31 -8.97
N ILE A 19 8.34 -33.08 -8.34
CA ILE A 19 7.43 -34.09 -7.85
C ILE A 19 6.16 -33.98 -8.71
N LYS A 20 6.04 -34.87 -9.71
CA LYS A 20 4.84 -35.10 -10.54
C LYS A 20 4.22 -33.84 -11.20
N GLY A 21 4.85 -33.28 -12.24
CA GLY A 21 4.17 -32.72 -13.44
C GLY A 21 3.03 -31.68 -13.32
N GLU A 22 2.59 -31.27 -12.13
CA GLU A 22 1.47 -30.36 -11.91
C GLU A 22 1.98 -28.92 -11.95
N LYS A 23 1.31 -28.09 -12.76
CA LYS A 23 1.57 -26.65 -12.83
C LYS A 23 0.84 -25.98 -11.68
N HIS A 24 1.57 -25.50 -10.68
CA HIS A 24 0.96 -24.74 -9.58
C HIS A 24 0.91 -23.25 -9.93
N GLU A 25 -0.25 -22.62 -9.70
CA GLU A 25 -0.33 -21.16 -9.75
C GLU A 25 0.51 -20.57 -8.61
N SER A 26 1.34 -19.56 -8.92
CA SER A 26 2.26 -18.97 -7.95
C SER A 26 1.99 -17.48 -7.80
N TYR A 27 1.70 -17.06 -6.58
CA TYR A 27 1.32 -15.68 -6.31
C TYR A 27 2.44 -14.93 -5.61
N TYR A 28 2.54 -13.63 -5.88
CA TYR A 28 3.57 -12.78 -5.31
C TYR A 28 2.99 -11.49 -4.74
N LEU A 29 3.41 -11.17 -3.52
CA LEU A 29 3.18 -9.88 -2.90
C LEU A 29 4.30 -8.93 -3.34
N MET A 30 3.93 -7.90 -4.09
CA MET A 30 4.88 -6.91 -4.60
C MET A 30 4.81 -5.63 -3.77
N TYR A 31 5.95 -5.12 -3.34
CA TYR A 31 6.02 -3.88 -2.57
C TYR A 31 7.26 -3.08 -2.89
N LYS A 32 7.18 -1.75 -2.78
CA LYS A 32 8.32 -0.87 -3.03
C LYS A 32 9.05 -0.48 -1.74
N VAL A 33 10.38 -0.63 -1.72
CA VAL A 33 11.28 -0.15 -0.68
C VAL A 33 12.34 0.73 -1.31
N LYS A 34 12.41 2.01 -0.91
CA LYS A 34 13.39 2.98 -1.44
C LYS A 34 13.43 3.00 -2.99
N GLY A 35 12.26 3.00 -3.64
CA GLY A 35 12.13 2.99 -5.11
C GLY A 35 12.24 1.61 -5.76
N VAL A 36 12.87 0.63 -5.09
CA VAL A 36 13.06 -0.73 -5.60
C VAL A 36 11.83 -1.59 -5.33
N THR A 37 11.36 -2.34 -6.34
CA THR A 37 10.26 -3.30 -6.20
C THR A 37 10.81 -4.62 -5.67
N LYS A 38 10.23 -5.11 -4.58
CA LYS A 38 10.50 -6.42 -3.98
C LYS A 38 9.30 -7.34 -4.18
N ALA A 39 9.56 -8.63 -4.30
CA ALA A 39 8.57 -9.70 -4.43
C ALA A 39 8.70 -10.66 -3.25
N VAL A 40 7.59 -11.12 -2.70
CA VAL A 40 7.53 -12.21 -1.72
C VAL A 40 6.58 -13.25 -2.27
N TYR A 41 7.03 -14.50 -2.39
CA TYR A 41 6.16 -15.61 -2.75
C TYR A 41 5.07 -15.79 -1.71
N ILE A 42 3.85 -16.07 -2.17
CA ILE A 42 2.69 -16.33 -1.32
C ILE A 42 2.38 -17.83 -1.45
N PRO A 43 2.52 -18.60 -0.35
CA PRO A 43 2.02 -19.96 -0.28
C PRO A 43 0.52 -20.03 -0.56
N VAL A 44 0.07 -21.09 -1.23
CA VAL A 44 -1.34 -21.26 -1.66
C VAL A 44 -2.30 -21.24 -0.46
N ASP A 45 -1.92 -21.87 0.65
CA ASP A 45 -2.68 -21.91 1.90
C ASP A 45 -2.81 -20.54 2.59
N LEU A 46 -1.94 -19.57 2.27
CA LEU A 46 -1.93 -18.23 2.83
C LEU A 46 -2.61 -17.17 1.93
N GLU A 47 -3.02 -17.56 0.73
CA GLU A 47 -3.49 -16.65 -0.32
C GLU A 47 -4.66 -15.77 0.14
N ASP A 48 -5.69 -16.38 0.74
CA ASP A 48 -6.90 -15.69 1.18
C ASP A 48 -6.66 -14.76 2.36
N GLU A 49 -5.73 -15.11 3.24
CA GLU A 49 -5.33 -14.24 4.33
C GLU A 49 -4.57 -13.01 3.80
N VAL A 50 -3.64 -13.24 2.87
CA VAL A 50 -2.86 -12.19 2.23
C VAL A 50 -3.76 -11.25 1.40
N LYS A 51 -4.80 -11.76 0.74
CA LYS A 51 -5.87 -10.95 0.12
C LYS A 51 -6.60 -10.08 1.14
N ARG A 52 -7.00 -10.65 2.28
CA ARG A 52 -7.68 -9.90 3.36
C ARG A 52 -6.81 -8.76 3.88
N TRP A 53 -5.51 -9.01 4.11
CA TRP A 53 -4.57 -7.96 4.51
C TRP A 53 -4.48 -6.83 3.47
N ASN A 54 -4.52 -7.13 2.17
CA ASN A 54 -4.55 -6.10 1.12
C ASN A 54 -5.72 -5.14 1.28
N ILE A 55 -6.89 -5.71 1.51
CA ILE A 55 -8.15 -4.97 1.59
C ILE A 55 -8.08 -4.05 2.80
N GLN A 56 -7.65 -4.57 3.95
CA GLN A 56 -7.50 -3.78 5.17
C GLN A 56 -6.43 -2.70 5.00
N TYR A 57 -5.31 -3.00 4.37
CA TYR A 57 -4.28 -2.03 4.06
C TYR A 57 -4.81 -0.87 3.19
N LYS A 58 -5.59 -1.17 2.15
CA LYS A 58 -6.22 -0.16 1.30
C LYS A 58 -7.21 0.71 2.08
N LYS A 59 -8.02 0.11 2.97
CA LYS A 59 -8.95 0.83 3.85
C LYS A 59 -8.19 1.78 4.79
N LEU A 60 -7.18 1.28 5.49
CA LEU A 60 -6.33 2.07 6.38
C LEU A 60 -5.67 3.23 5.64
N LYS A 61 -5.16 2.98 4.43
CA LYS A 61 -4.54 4.03 3.61
C LYS A 61 -5.51 5.15 3.25
N LYS A 62 -6.79 4.84 3.00
CA LYS A 62 -7.82 5.87 2.77
C LYS A 62 -8.05 6.74 4.01
N ILE A 63 -8.22 6.11 5.17
CA ILE A 63 -8.41 6.81 6.45
C ILE A 63 -7.21 7.72 6.75
N ILE A 64 -5.98 7.22 6.62
CA ILE A 64 -4.76 8.02 6.81
C ILE A 64 -4.72 9.21 5.85
N ALA A 65 -5.14 9.02 4.59
CA ALA A 65 -5.19 10.09 3.61
C ALA A 65 -6.21 11.17 3.98
N GLU A 66 -7.36 10.79 4.52
CA GLU A 66 -8.38 11.72 5.01
C GLU A 66 -7.88 12.53 6.22
N ILE A 67 -7.34 11.86 7.23
CA ILE A 67 -6.72 12.52 8.40
C ILE A 67 -5.64 13.51 7.93
N SER A 68 -4.80 13.10 6.99
CA SER A 68 -3.74 13.96 6.45
C SER A 68 -4.29 15.18 5.71
N ARG A 69 -5.43 15.06 5.00
CA ARG A 69 -6.09 16.19 4.34
C ARG A 69 -6.65 17.17 5.37
N THR A 70 -7.31 16.67 6.41
CA THR A 70 -7.84 17.50 7.51
C THR A 70 -6.73 18.27 8.21
N ASN A 71 -5.65 17.59 8.59
CA ASN A 71 -4.50 18.24 9.24
C ASN A 71 -3.88 19.34 8.36
N LYS A 72 -3.74 19.09 7.05
CA LYS A 72 -3.26 20.11 6.09
C LYS A 72 -4.20 21.31 6.01
N SER A 73 -5.52 21.08 6.05
CA SER A 73 -6.51 22.15 6.04
C SER A 73 -6.39 23.05 7.27
N ILE A 74 -6.26 22.45 8.45
CA ILE A 74 -6.06 23.17 9.72
C ILE A 74 -4.79 24.03 9.65
N ILE A 75 -3.67 23.46 9.21
CA ILE A 75 -2.39 24.19 9.08
C ILE A 75 -2.54 25.36 8.10
N ARG A 76 -3.18 25.14 6.94
CA ARG A 76 -3.40 26.20 5.94
C ARG A 76 -4.23 27.34 6.51
N LYS A 77 -5.34 27.02 7.19
CA LYS A 77 -6.20 28.02 7.85
C LYS A 77 -5.42 28.85 8.86
N TYR A 78 -4.67 28.20 9.75
CA TYR A 78 -3.84 28.87 10.74
C TYR A 78 -2.81 29.83 10.11
N VAL A 79 -2.09 29.39 9.06
CA VAL A 79 -1.12 30.23 8.36
C VAL A 79 -1.79 31.44 7.71
N THR A 80 -2.94 31.24 7.07
CA THR A 80 -3.73 32.34 6.45
C THR A 80 -4.15 33.36 7.50
N GLU A 81 -4.73 32.92 8.62
CA GLU A 81 -5.14 33.80 9.73
C GLU A 81 -3.95 34.58 10.30
N LYS A 82 -2.80 33.91 10.49
CA LYS A 82 -1.57 34.55 10.96
C LYS A 82 -1.07 35.63 10.00
N LYS A 83 -1.15 35.40 8.68
CA LYS A 83 -0.78 36.40 7.66
C LYS A 83 -1.72 37.61 7.68
N LEU A 84 -3.04 37.38 7.75
CA LEU A 84 -4.03 38.46 7.81
C LEU A 84 -3.84 39.36 9.03
N LYS A 85 -3.54 38.78 10.20
CA LYS A 85 -3.24 39.56 11.42
C LYS A 85 -1.97 40.41 11.30
N ARG A 86 -0.96 39.96 10.53
CA ARG A 86 0.28 40.72 10.31
C ARG A 86 0.11 41.88 9.34
N GLY A 87 -0.70 41.73 8.28
CA GLY A 87 -0.94 42.80 7.29
C GLY A 87 -1.97 43.84 7.72
N ARG A 88 -2.57 43.69 8.91
CA ARG A 88 -3.46 44.69 9.55
C ARG A 88 -2.71 45.61 10.53
N LYS A 89 -1.38 45.51 10.60
CA LYS A 89 -0.50 46.49 11.26
C LYS A 89 0.05 47.43 10.20
#